data_AF-X7Z5H0-F1
#
_entry.id   AF-X7Z5H0-F1
#
_cell.length_a   1.000
_cell.length_b   1.000
_cell.length_c   1.000
_cell.angle_alpha   90.00
_cell.angle_beta   90.00
_cell.angle_gamma   90.00
#
_symmetry.space_group_name_H-M   'P 1'
#
loop_
_entity.id
_entity.type
_entity.pdbx_description
1 polymer ?
#
loop_
_entity_poly.entity_id
_entity_poly.type
_entity_poly.pdbx_seq_one_letter_code
_entity_poly.pdbx_strand_id
1 'polypeptide(L)'
;MNGVAVARGSRVRLRPARRADAQDLFFAGKTARVTSVHEDVDGNKHLGVVVDDDPAADLHDWYGRYLYFSPDEVEPLEAQPSE
;
A
#
# COMPACT_ATOMS: atom_id res chain seq x y z
N MET A 1 18.35 12.16 -2.43
CA MET A 1 17.25 11.18 -2.41
C MET A 1 16.42 11.50 -1.18
N ASN A 2 15.38 12.31 -1.32
CA ASN A 2 14.53 12.71 -0.19
C ASN A 2 13.21 11.96 -0.31
N GLY A 3 13.28 10.63 -0.26
CA GLY A 3 12.10 9.77 -0.18
C GLY A 3 11.80 9.47 1.29
N VAL A 4 10.53 9.49 1.68
CA VAL A 4 10.11 9.01 3.00
C VAL A 4 10.13 7.49 2.97
N ALA A 5 10.79 6.87 3.95
CA ALA A 5 10.83 5.42 4.07
C ALA A 5 9.42 4.89 4.40
N VAL A 6 9.01 3.83 3.70
CA VAL A 6 7.73 3.16 3.92
C VAL A 6 8.02 1.76 4.47
N ALA A 7 7.41 1.42 5.60
CA ALA A 7 7.56 0.13 6.25
C ALA A 7 6.20 -0.41 6.71
N ARG A 8 6.18 -1.62 7.27
CA ARG A 8 4.98 -2.16 7.92
C ARG A 8 4.50 -1.20 9.01
N GLY A 9 3.20 -0.89 8.98
CA GLY A 9 2.55 0.06 9.87
C GLY A 9 2.42 1.47 9.28
N SER A 10 3.23 1.82 8.27
CA SER A 10 3.15 3.14 7.63
C SER A 10 1.81 3.34 6.91
N ARG A 11 1.33 4.58 6.93
CA ARG A 11 0.16 5.01 6.16
C ARG A 11 0.58 5.59 4.82
N VAL A 12 -0.14 5.20 3.79
CA VAL A 12 0.09 5.63 2.41
C VAL A 12 -1.22 5.96 1.72
N ARG A 13 -1.14 6.79 0.68
CA ARG A 13 -2.21 7.06 -0.27
C ARG A 13 -1.92 6.34 -1.57
N LEU A 14 -2.91 5.63 -2.09
CA LEU A 14 -2.75 4.82 -3.29
C LEU A 14 -2.81 5.70 -4.54
N ARG A 15 -1.85 5.51 -5.44
CA ARG A 15 -1.65 6.21 -6.71
C ARG A 15 -1.37 5.18 -7.82
N PRO A 16 -2.30 4.26 -8.11
CA PRO A 16 -2.13 3.27 -9.18
C PRO A 16 -1.76 3.95 -10.50
N ALA A 17 -0.76 3.41 -11.21
CA ALA A 17 -0.33 3.94 -12.49
C ALA A 17 -1.34 3.65 -13.61
N ARG A 18 -1.20 4.30 -14.77
CA ARG A 18 -2.08 4.10 -15.95
C ARG A 18 -2.11 2.67 -16.51
N ARG A 19 -1.21 1.78 -16.06
CA ARG A 19 -1.18 0.35 -16.42
C ARG A 19 -1.73 -0.57 -15.33
N ALA A 20 -2.14 -0.04 -14.18
CA ALA A 20 -2.76 -0.83 -13.13
C ALA A 20 -4.09 -1.42 -13.63
N ASP A 21 -4.47 -2.58 -13.09
CA ASP A 21 -5.70 -3.25 -13.47
C ASP A 21 -6.92 -2.41 -13.09
N ALA A 22 -8.06 -2.64 -13.75
CA ALA A 22 -9.29 -1.87 -13.51
C ALA A 22 -9.73 -1.87 -12.04
N GLN A 23 -9.36 -2.91 -11.29
CA GLN A 23 -9.62 -3.03 -9.86
C GLN A 23 -8.78 -2.05 -9.02
N ASP A 24 -7.51 -1.84 -9.35
CA ASP A 24 -6.62 -0.95 -8.60
C ASP A 24 -7.07 0.50 -8.73
N LEU A 25 -7.57 0.87 -9.91
CA LEU A 25 -8.14 2.20 -10.18
C LEU A 25 -9.31 2.54 -9.26
N PHE A 26 -10.05 1.55 -8.74
CA PHE A 26 -11.12 1.78 -7.76
C PHE A 26 -10.58 2.28 -6.41
N PHE A 27 -9.33 1.95 -6.09
CA PHE A 27 -8.66 2.36 -4.86
C PHE A 27 -7.82 3.63 -5.03
N ALA A 28 -7.81 4.23 -6.23
CA ALA A 28 -7.06 5.45 -6.50
C ALA A 28 -7.46 6.59 -5.54
N GLY A 29 -6.45 7.15 -4.89
CA GLY A 29 -6.62 8.23 -3.93
C GLY A 29 -7.14 7.81 -2.55
N LYS A 30 -7.42 6.52 -2.30
CA LYS A 30 -7.76 6.02 -0.96
C LYS A 30 -6.51 5.92 -0.08
N THR A 31 -6.73 5.99 1.22
CA THR A 31 -5.70 5.78 2.25
C THR A 31 -5.65 4.33 2.66
N ALA A 32 -4.44 3.82 2.87
CA ALA A 32 -4.19 2.44 3.23
C ALA A 32 -3.03 2.34 4.24
N ARG A 33 -3.01 1.24 4.98
CA ARG A 33 -1.93 0.87 5.89
C ARG A 33 -1.10 -0.25 5.29
N VAL A 34 0.22 -0.10 5.30
CA VAL A 34 1.16 -1.14 4.88
C VAL A 34 1.19 -2.25 5.92
N THR A 35 0.90 -3.48 5.51
CA THR A 35 0.92 -4.67 6.37
C THR A 35 2.17 -5.52 6.16
N SER A 36 2.73 -5.51 4.95
CA SER A 36 3.91 -6.29 4.57
C SER A 36 4.70 -5.61 3.45
N VAL A 37 6.00 -5.91 3.37
CA VAL A 37 6.86 -5.53 2.25
C VAL A 37 7.45 -6.82 1.68
N HIS A 38 7.20 -7.06 0.40
CA HIS A 38 7.67 -8.23 -0.34
C HIS A 38 8.68 -7.81 -1.40
N GLU A 39 9.58 -8.71 -1.74
CA GLU A 39 10.48 -8.60 -2.88
C GLU A 39 10.18 -9.78 -3.82
N ASP A 40 9.99 -9.49 -5.10
CA ASP A 40 9.83 -10.51 -6.13
C ASP A 40 11.20 -11.03 -6.61
N VAL A 41 11.23 -12.11 -7.40
CA VAL A 41 12.46 -12.74 -7.90
C VAL A 41 13.36 -11.79 -8.72
N ASP A 42 12.76 -10.77 -9.35
CA ASP A 42 13.49 -9.72 -10.09
C ASP A 42 14.04 -8.59 -9.19
N GLY A 43 13.82 -8.66 -7.87
CA GLY A 43 14.24 -7.63 -6.91
C GLY A 43 13.27 -6.45 -6.78
N ASN A 44 12.11 -6.51 -7.42
CA ASN A 44 11.07 -5.48 -7.32
C ASN A 44 10.38 -5.53 -5.95
N LYS A 45 10.23 -4.37 -5.31
CA LYS A 45 9.51 -4.25 -4.04
C LYS A 45 8.01 -4.09 -4.28
N HIS A 46 7.22 -4.79 -3.47
CA HIS A 46 5.77 -4.69 -3.44
C HIS A 46 5.28 -4.49 -2.01
N LEU A 47 4.39 -3.52 -1.82
CA LEU A 47 3.79 -3.18 -0.54
C LEU A 47 2.42 -3.85 -0.46
N GLY A 48 2.27 -4.79 0.47
CA GLY A 48 0.97 -5.31 0.85
C GLY A 48 0.24 -4.29 1.72
N VAL A 49 -0.95 -3.87 1.32
CA VAL A 49 -1.72 -2.81 2.00
C VAL A 49 -3.16 -3.22 2.25
N VAL A 50 -3.75 -2.63 3.29
CA VAL A 50 -5.18 -2.70 3.61
C VAL A 50 -5.76 -1.30 3.61
N VAL A 51 -6.85 -1.09 2.88
CA VAL A 51 -7.52 0.22 2.75
C VAL A 51 -8.32 0.51 4.01
N ASP A 52 -8.25 1.76 4.50
CA ASP A 52 -8.83 2.19 5.77
C ASP A 52 -10.38 2.22 5.72
N ASP A 53 -10.94 2.71 4.61
CA ASP A 53 -12.39 2.87 4.38
C ASP A 53 -13.04 1.64 3.71
N ASP A 54 -12.42 0.47 3.79
CA ASP A 54 -13.03 -0.71 3.21
C ASP A 54 -14.20 -1.19 4.10
N PRO A 55 -15.46 -1.21 3.63
CA PRO A 55 -16.61 -1.61 4.46
C PRO A 55 -16.57 -3.10 4.86
N ALA A 56 -15.64 -3.88 4.31
CA ALA A 56 -15.32 -5.23 4.75
C ALA A 56 -14.01 -5.30 5.57
N ALA A 57 -13.42 -4.17 5.98
CA ALA A 57 -12.18 -4.12 6.78
C ALA A 57 -12.27 -4.92 8.09
N ASP A 58 -13.45 -4.94 8.73
CA ASP A 58 -13.70 -5.71 9.95
C ASP A 58 -13.70 -7.24 9.68
N LEU A 59 -14.07 -7.66 8.46
CA LEU A 59 -13.99 -9.05 8.00
C LEU A 59 -12.59 -9.40 7.46
N HIS A 60 -11.77 -8.39 7.12
CA HIS A 60 -10.48 -8.56 6.44
C HIS A 60 -9.32 -8.97 7.34
N ASP A 61 -9.37 -8.69 8.65
CA ASP A 61 -8.37 -9.20 9.60
C ASP A 61 -8.34 -10.74 9.59
N TRP A 62 -9.49 -11.37 9.34
CA TRP A 62 -9.65 -12.83 9.30
C TRP A 62 -9.44 -13.45 7.90
N TYR A 63 -9.59 -12.70 6.81
CA TYR A 63 -9.55 -13.21 5.44
C TYR A 63 -8.32 -12.79 4.60
N GLY A 64 -7.43 -11.92 5.13
CA GLY A 64 -6.10 -11.71 4.55
C GLY A 64 -6.07 -11.12 3.13
N ARG A 65 -7.07 -10.32 2.74
CA ARG A 65 -7.04 -9.62 1.45
C ARG A 65 -6.11 -8.42 1.53
N TYR A 66 -4.90 -8.61 1.02
CA TYR A 66 -3.93 -7.54 0.79
C TYR A 66 -4.00 -7.10 -0.66
N LEU A 67 -3.96 -5.79 -0.88
CA LEU A 67 -3.67 -5.22 -2.20
C LEU A 67 -2.15 -5.01 -2.29
N TYR A 68 -1.59 -5.21 -3.48
CA TYR A 68 -0.14 -5.08 -3.68
C TYR A 68 0.14 -3.93 -4.63
N PHE A 69 0.91 -2.94 -4.17
CA PHE A 69 1.32 -1.79 -4.97
C PHE A 69 2.83 -1.65 -4.98
N SER A 70 3.40 -1.13 -6.07
CA SER A 70 4.81 -0.75 -6.08
C SER A 70 5.05 0.52 -5.25
N PRO A 71 6.27 0.76 -4.75
CA PRO A 71 6.62 1.97 -4.01
C PRO A 71 6.35 3.28 -4.77
N ASP A 72 6.41 3.25 -6.10
CA ASP A 72 6.11 4.40 -6.98
C ASP A 72 4.59 4.68 -7.09
N GLU A 73 3.76 3.68 -6.81
CA GLU A 73 2.30 3.77 -6.88
C GLU A 73 1.66 4.12 -5.54
N VAL A 74 2.48 4.53 -4.57
CA VAL A 74 2.00 4.97 -3.26
C VAL A 74 2.67 6.27 -2.85
N GLU A 75 1.94 7.06 -2.07
CA GLU A 75 2.42 8.32 -1.52
C GLU A 75 2.37 8.23 0.02
N PRO A 76 3.50 8.29 0.74
CA PRO A 76 3.51 8.22 2.20
C PRO A 76 2.79 9.40 2.84
N LEU A 77 1.90 9.11 3.79
CA LEU A 77 1.06 10.12 4.46
C LEU A 77 1.64 10.61 5.77
N GLU A 78 2.50 9.81 6.40
CA GLU A 78 3.23 10.19 7.61
C GLU A 78 4.69 9.84 7.39
N ALA A 79 5.58 10.82 7.51
CA ALA A 79 6.99 10.54 7.75
C ALA A 79 7.09 10.06 9.19
N GLN A 80 6.91 8.76 9.44
CA GLN A 80 7.20 8.23 10.77
C GLN A 80 8.69 8.49 11.02
N PRO A 81 9.05 9.28 12.05
CA PRO A 81 10.43 9.35 12.48
C PRO A 81 10.83 7.92 12.83
N SER A 82 11.88 7.42 12.18
CA SER A 82 12.51 6.18 12.62
C SER A 82 13.14 6.49 13.98
N GLU A 83 12.57 5.96 15.06
CA GLU A 83 13.23 5.89 16.38
C GLU A 83 14.27 4.76 16.40
#